data_AF-A0A1H8XPK6-F1
#
_entry.id   AF-A0A1H8XPK6-F1
#
_cell.length_a   1.000
_cell.length_b   1.000
_cell.length_c   1.000
_cell.angle_alpha   90.00
_cell.angle_beta   90.00
_cell.angle_gamma   90.00
#
_symmetry.space_group_name_H-M   'P 1'
#
loop_
_entity.id
_entity.type
_entity.pdbx_description
1 polymer ?
#
loop_
_entity_poly.entity_id
_entity_poly.type
_entity_poly.pdbx_seq_one_letter_code
_entity_poly.pdbx_strand_id
1 'polypeptide(L)'
;MPDAYDCFVSGDSMERAYERGNILLVDPAAKVESGDDVVFMREDKDGTRYVLIKRLVKVNEHSFTVKQYNPPKTFTLPRKEWRKAHLVIGKYNRAS
;
A
#
# COMPACT_ATOMS: atom_id res chain seq x y z
N MET A 1 -18.71 0.09 3.83
CA MET A 1 -17.34 -0.33 4.18
C MET A 1 -17.05 0.26 5.55
N PRO A 2 -17.14 -0.53 6.65
CA PRO A 2 -16.76 -0.02 7.96
C PRO A 2 -15.27 0.38 7.94
N ASP A 3 -14.95 1.53 8.51
CA ASP A 3 -13.59 2.08 8.66
C ASP A 3 -12.82 2.34 7.35
N ALA A 4 -13.50 2.45 6.21
CA ALA A 4 -12.85 2.92 4.98
C ALA A 4 -12.30 4.34 5.18
N TYR A 5 -11.12 4.58 4.62
CA TYR A 5 -10.41 5.84 4.78
C TYR A 5 -9.71 6.23 3.49
N ASP A 6 -9.28 7.49 3.42
CA ASP A 6 -8.52 8.03 2.32
C ASP A 6 -7.02 8.18 2.66
N CYS A 7 -6.17 8.06 1.64
CA CYS A 7 -4.72 8.20 1.78
C CYS A 7 -4.15 9.13 0.71
N PHE A 8 -3.44 10.17 1.15
CA PHE A 8 -2.73 11.08 0.26
C PHE A 8 -1.39 10.49 -0.18
N VAL A 9 -1.14 10.44 -1.49
CA VAL A 9 0.10 9.94 -2.05
C VAL A 9 1.18 11.02 -1.97
N SER A 10 2.18 10.82 -1.11
CA SER A 10 3.31 11.74 -0.94
C SER A 10 4.59 11.31 -1.68
N GLY A 11 4.75 10.02 -1.95
CA GLY A 11 5.92 9.44 -2.61
C GLY A 11 5.71 9.18 -4.11
N ASP A 12 6.81 8.90 -4.80
CA ASP A 12 6.87 8.64 -6.24
C ASP A 12 7.00 7.15 -6.59
N SER A 13 7.19 6.27 -5.60
CA SER A 13 7.54 4.87 -5.87
C SER A 13 6.53 4.08 -6.72
N MET A 14 5.31 4.58 -6.80
CA MET A 14 4.21 4.00 -7.57
C MET A 14 3.79 4.87 -8.76
N GLU A 15 4.61 5.86 -9.15
CA GLU A 15 4.41 6.63 -10.39
C GLU A 15 4.20 5.67 -11.57
N ARG A 16 3.33 6.08 -12.50
CA ARG A 16 2.58 5.27 -13.51
C ARG A 16 1.25 4.71 -13.02
N ALA A 17 1.13 4.31 -11.76
CA ALA A 17 -0.15 3.89 -11.17
C ALA A 17 -0.78 4.99 -10.32
N TYR A 18 0.05 5.59 -9.46
CA TYR A 18 -0.32 6.66 -8.53
C TYR A 18 0.71 7.77 -8.58
N GLU A 19 0.24 9.00 -8.80
CA GLU A 19 1.08 10.19 -8.81
C GLU A 19 1.01 10.90 -7.45
N ARG A 20 2.05 11.67 -7.14
CA ARG A 20 2.03 12.55 -5.96
C ARG A 20 0.81 13.46 -6.01
N GLY A 21 0.09 13.56 -4.91
CA GLY A 21 -1.16 14.33 -4.84
C GLY A 21 -2.43 13.55 -5.16
N ASN A 22 -2.34 12.30 -5.64
CA ASN A 22 -3.51 11.44 -5.72
C ASN A 22 -4.07 11.14 -4.32
N ILE A 23 -5.39 10.96 -4.24
CA ILE A 23 -6.08 10.48 -3.04
C ILE A 23 -6.54 9.06 -3.32
N LEU A 24 -6.16 8.11 -2.48
CA LEU A 24 -6.56 6.70 -2.59
C LEU A 24 -7.72 6.42 -1.64
N LEU A 25 -8.71 5.66 -2.11
CA LEU A 25 -9.75 5.10 -1.26
C LEU A 25 -9.33 3.71 -0.81
N VAL A 26 -9.36 3.47 0.50
CA VAL A 26 -8.81 2.25 1.11
C VAL A 26 -9.86 1.54 1.95
N ASP A 27 -10.02 0.25 1.71
CA ASP A 27 -10.88 -0.64 2.50
C ASP A 27 -10.00 -1.55 3.38
N PRO A 28 -9.97 -1.35 4.71
CA PRO A 28 -9.18 -2.18 5.61
C PRO A 28 -9.82 -3.56 5.90
N ALA A 29 -11.12 -3.74 5.65
CA ALA A 29 -11.83 -4.98 5.91
C ALA A 29 -11.77 -5.94 4.71
N ALA A 30 -11.50 -5.41 3.52
CA ALA A 30 -11.36 -6.21 2.30
C ALA A 30 -10.13 -7.12 2.35
N LYS A 31 -10.30 -8.34 1.81
CA LYS A 31 -9.18 -9.27 1.61
C LYS A 31 -8.29 -8.76 0.47
N VAL A 32 -6.98 -8.89 0.65
CA VAL A 32 -5.98 -8.58 -0.38
C VAL A 32 -5.51 -9.84 -1.11
N GLU A 33 -5.32 -9.72 -2.42
CA GLU A 33 -4.92 -10.80 -3.31
C GLU A 33 -3.79 -10.38 -4.25
N SER A 34 -3.18 -11.36 -4.94
CA SER A 34 -2.09 -11.07 -5.87
C SER A 34 -2.62 -10.30 -7.06
N GLY A 35 -2.03 -9.14 -7.36
CA GLY A 35 -2.52 -8.20 -8.35
C GLY A 35 -3.15 -6.95 -7.74
N ASP A 36 -3.43 -6.91 -6.45
CA ASP A 36 -4.01 -5.73 -5.83
C ASP A 36 -2.96 -4.64 -5.56
N ASP A 37 -3.41 -3.39 -5.52
CA ASP A 37 -2.63 -2.32 -4.91
C ASP A 37 -3.01 -2.20 -3.43
N VAL A 38 -1.99 -2.19 -2.59
CA VAL A 38 -2.17 -2.38 -1.15
C VAL A 38 -1.38 -1.33 -0.37
N VAL A 39 -2.02 -0.78 0.66
CA VAL A 39 -1.39 0.04 1.68
C VAL A 39 -0.83 -0.87 2.77
N PHE A 40 0.48 -0.94 2.87
CA PHE A 40 1.20 -1.66 3.91
C PHE A 40 1.60 -0.70 5.03
N MET A 41 1.41 -1.13 6.27
CA MET A 41 1.84 -0.35 7.44
C MET A 41 2.67 -1.18 8.39
N ARG A 42 3.71 -0.53 8.93
CA ARG A 42 4.43 -0.99 10.11
C ARG A 42 4.55 0.14 11.12
N GLU A 43 4.65 -0.23 12.38
CA GLU A 43 4.91 0.66 13.50
C GLU A 43 6.10 0.09 14.26
N ASP A 44 7.14 0.90 14.42
CA ASP A 44 8.33 0.54 15.18
C ASP A 44 8.09 0.78 16.69
N LYS A 45 8.99 0.26 17.53
CA LYS A 45 8.82 0.29 19.00
C LYS A 45 8.79 1.69 19.60
N ASP A 46 9.37 2.66 18.90
CA ASP A 46 9.40 4.08 19.25
C ASP A 46 8.11 4.83 18.84
N GLY A 47 7.16 4.12 18.21
CA GLY A 47 5.91 4.69 17.70
C GLY A 47 6.04 5.27 16.29
N THR A 48 7.20 5.17 15.64
CA THR A 48 7.37 5.63 14.27
C THR A 48 6.55 4.76 13.32
N ARG A 49 5.65 5.39 12.55
CA ARG A 49 4.79 4.72 11.57
C ARG A 49 5.35 4.85 10.18
N TYR A 50 5.45 3.72 9.48
CA TYR A 50 5.80 3.68 8.07
C TYR A 50 4.63 3.16 7.26
N VAL A 51 4.34 3.85 6.16
CA VAL A 51 3.25 3.51 5.25
C VAL A 51 3.82 3.43 3.83
N LEU A 52 3.49 2.35 3.12
CA LEU A 52 3.89 2.14 1.73
C LEU A 52 2.68 1.74 0.89
N ILE A 53 2.62 2.23 -0.34
CA ILE A 53 1.71 1.71 -1.36
C ILE A 53 2.53 0.87 -2.33
N LYS A 54 2.11 -0.36 -2.59
CA LYS A 54 2.78 -1.27 -3.53
C LYS A 54 1.76 -2.19 -4.23
N ARG A 55 2.13 -2.69 -5.41
CA ARG A 55 1.43 -3.76 -6.09
C ARG A 55 1.79 -5.09 -5.42
N LEU A 56 0.81 -5.81 -4.88
CA LEU A 56 1.00 -7.13 -4.29
C LEU A 56 1.20 -8.17 -5.40
N VAL A 57 2.31 -8.91 -5.33
CA VAL A 57 2.67 -9.95 -6.31
C VAL A 57 2.35 -11.34 -5.78
N LYS A 58 2.59 -11.56 -4.48
CA LYS A 58 2.34 -12.85 -3.83
C LYS A 58 2.10 -12.65 -2.33
N VAL A 59 1.16 -13.41 -1.79
CA VAL A 59 0.95 -13.55 -0.34
C VAL A 59 1.51 -14.89 0.12
N ASN A 60 2.35 -14.86 1.14
CA ASN A 60 2.79 -16.05 1.87
C ASN A 60 2.38 -15.94 3.35
N GLU A 61 2.55 -17.03 4.09
CA GLU A 61 2.28 -17.08 5.53
C GLU A 61 3.12 -16.07 6.34
N HIS A 62 4.36 -15.81 5.92
CA HIS A 62 5.30 -14.97 6.67
C HIS A 62 5.70 -13.68 5.96
N SER A 63 5.28 -13.48 4.71
CA SER A 63 5.72 -12.33 3.91
C SER A 63 4.75 -11.94 2.80
N PHE A 64 4.89 -10.70 2.33
CA PHE A 64 4.31 -10.22 1.08
C PHE A 64 5.43 -9.98 0.07
N THR A 65 5.30 -10.52 -1.13
CA THR A 65 6.15 -10.10 -2.26
C THR A 65 5.44 -8.95 -2.96
N VAL A 66 6.12 -7.82 -3.10
CA VAL A 66 5.52 -6.59 -3.61
C VAL A 66 6.38 -6.00 -4.73
N LYS A 67 5.73 -5.24 -5.60
CA LYS A 67 6.36 -4.53 -6.71
C LYS A 67 6.10 -3.03 -6.58
N GLN A 68 7.13 -2.26 -6.91
CA GLN A 68 7.04 -0.82 -7.14
C GLN A 68 7.41 -0.50 -8.60
N TYR A 69 7.01 0.69 -9.07
CA TYR A 69 7.19 1.09 -10.47
C TYR A 69 8.28 2.13 -10.67
N ASN A 70 8.68 2.86 -9.63
CA ASN A 70 9.75 3.87 -9.72
C ASN A 70 10.72 3.81 -8.51
N PRO A 71 12.02 3.53 -8.71
CA PRO A 71 12.52 2.71 -9.82
C PRO A 71 11.84 1.33 -9.81
N PRO A 72 11.69 0.64 -10.96
CA PRO A 72 11.05 -0.66 -11.01
C PRO A 72 11.81 -1.68 -10.15
N LYS A 73 11.14 -2.24 -9.14
CA LYS A 73 11.74 -3.24 -8.24
C LYS A 73 10.68 -4.16 -7.65
N THR A 74 11.04 -5.42 -7.48
CA THR A 74 10.27 -6.41 -6.72
C THR A 74 11.07 -6.78 -5.47
N PHE A 75 10.42 -6.82 -4.31
CA PHE A 75 11.06 -7.13 -3.04
C PHE A 75 10.04 -7.70 -2.04
N THR A 76 10.53 -8.14 -0.89
CA THR A 76 9.73 -8.86 0.11
C THR A 76 9.58 -8.03 1.38
N LEU A 77 8.34 -7.98 1.89
CA LEU A 77 7.98 -7.37 3.17
C LEU A 77 7.69 -8.48 4.19
N PRO A 78 8.44 -8.59 5.31
CA PRO A 78 8.15 -9.54 6.37
C PRO A 78 6.85 -9.17 7.10
N ARG A 79 5.92 -10.13 7.30
CA ARG A 79 4.65 -9.87 8.01
C ARG A 79 4.82 -9.52 9.48
N LYS A 80 5.94 -9.93 10.09
CA LYS A 80 6.29 -9.56 11.47
C LYS A 80 6.49 -8.06 11.61
N GLU A 81 7.00 -7.39 10.58
CA GLU A 81 7.17 -5.94 10.54
C GLU A 81 5.94 -5.27 9.94
N TRP A 82 5.52 -5.71 8.75
CA TRP A 82 4.41 -5.17 7.98
C TRP A 82 3.11 -5.86 8.34
N ARG A 83 2.56 -5.49 9.50
CA ARG A 83 1.44 -6.19 10.13
C ARG A 83 0.09 -5.90 9.50
N LYS A 84 -0.05 -4.76 8.80
CA LYS A 84 -1.30 -4.36 8.13
C LYS A 84 -1.11 -4.27 6.62
N ALA A 85 -2.15 -4.71 5.90
CA ALA A 85 -2.25 -4.67 4.45
C ALA A 85 -3.72 -4.36 4.11
N HIS A 86 -3.99 -3.15 3.64
CA HIS A 86 -5.35 -2.68 3.33
C HIS A 86 -5.51 -2.43 1.83
N LEU A 87 -6.65 -2.82 1.27
CA LEU A 87 -6.90 -2.81 -0.16
C LEU A 87 -7.17 -1.39 -0.67
N VAL A 88 -6.47 -0.96 -1.72
CA VAL A 88 -6.85 0.24 -2.47
C VAL A 88 -7.99 -0.14 -3.42
N ILE A 89 -9.14 0.50 -3.26
CA ILE A 89 -10.37 0.22 -4.03
C ILE A 89 -10.69 1.31 -5.06
N GLY A 90 -9.98 2.45 -5.01
CA GLY A 90 -10.19 3.54 -5.95
C GLY A 90 -9.16 4.65 -5.77
N LYS A 91 -9.17 5.62 -6.70
CA LYS A 91 -8.35 6.82 -6.63
C LYS A 91 -9.08 8.03 -7.19
N TYR A 92 -8.73 9.20 -6.66
CA TYR A 92 -9.03 10.49 -7.24
C TYR A 92 -7.73 11.18 -7.62
N ASN A 93 -7.73 11.78 -8.80
CA ASN A 93 -6.67 12.71 -9.18
C ASN A 93 -6.83 13.99 -8.34
N ARG A 94 -5.73 14.69 -8.09
CA ARG A 94 -5.76 15.94 -7.33
C ARG A 94 -6.77 16.88 -7.98
N ALA A 95 -7.76 17.34 -7.21
CA ALA A 95 -8.58 18.48 -7.63
C ALA A 95 -7.61 19.66 -7.84
N SER A 96 -7.56 20.16 -9.07
CA SER A 96 -6.75 21.33 -9.40
C SER A 96 -7.39 22.57 -8.81
#